data_AF-A0A9X4KVZ3-F1
#
_entry.id   AF-A0A9X4KVZ3-F1
#
_cell.length_a   1.000
_cell.length_b   1.000
_cell.length_c   1.000
_cell.angle_alpha   90.00
_cell.angle_beta   90.00
_cell.angle_gamma   90.00
#
_symmetry.space_group_name_H-M   'P 1'
#
loop_
_entity.id
_entity.type
_entity.pdbx_description
1 polymer ?
#
loop_
_entity_poly.entity_id
_entity_poly.type
_entity_poly.pdbx_seq_one_letter_code
_entity_poly.pdbx_strand_id
1 'polypeptide(L)'
;MKYCLKPGPAPARCATPSFPSGHTTAAFAMLTPWMIASPALIPLLLPIGAGVALSRVYFGLHYPSDTVAGMLLGSATALLVGVWIA
;
A
#
# COMPACT_ATOMS: atom_id res chain seq x y z
N MET A 1 2.03 -13.97 0.38
CA MET A 1 2.71 -15.05 1.14
C MET A 1 2.41 -16.46 0.62
N LYS A 2 1.23 -16.71 0.03
CA LYS A 2 0.90 -18.02 -0.56
C LYS A 2 1.78 -18.45 -1.76
N TYR A 3 2.27 -17.50 -2.56
CA TYR A 3 3.09 -17.82 -3.75
C TYR A 3 4.55 -18.15 -3.45
N CYS A 4 5.10 -17.71 -2.31
CA CYS A 4 6.48 -18.04 -1.96
C CYS A 4 6.62 -19.41 -1.27
N LEU A 5 5.50 -20.07 -0.99
CA LEU A 5 5.46 -21.42 -0.40
C LEU A 5 5.33 -22.52 -1.47
N LYS A 6 5.29 -22.17 -2.77
CA LYS A 6 5.20 -23.16 -3.84
C LYS A 6 6.61 -23.69 -4.15
N PRO A 7 6.94 -24.97 -3.89
CA PRO A 7 8.26 -25.50 -4.21
C PRO A 7 8.43 -25.56 -5.73
N GLY A 8 9.39 -24.79 -6.25
CA GLY A 8 9.90 -24.87 -7.62
C GLY A 8 11.39 -25.24 -7.59
N PRO A 9 11.98 -25.67 -8.73
CA PRO A 9 13.34 -26.21 -8.79
C PRO A 9 14.47 -25.18 -8.57
N ALA A 10 14.14 -23.90 -8.38
CA ALA A 10 15.07 -22.84 -8.02
C ALA A 10 14.82 -22.43 -6.56
N PRO A 11 15.83 -21.95 -5.80
CA PRO A 11 15.57 -21.30 -4.52
C PRO A 11 14.64 -20.12 -4.80
N ALA A 12 13.36 -20.25 -4.47
CA ALA A 12 12.39 -19.18 -4.54
C ALA A 12 12.76 -18.18 -3.45
N ARG A 13 13.80 -17.37 -3.71
CA ARG A 13 14.07 -16.18 -2.91
C ARG A 13 12.78 -15.38 -3.04
N CYS A 14 12.04 -15.23 -1.94
CA CYS A 14 10.96 -14.26 -1.87
C CYS A 14 11.67 -12.91 -2.09
N ALA A 15 11.77 -12.48 -3.34
CA ALA A 15 12.76 -11.50 -3.76
C ALA A 15 12.52 -10.11 -3.13
N THR A 16 11.38 -9.94 -2.46
CA THR A 16 11.00 -8.72 -1.76
C THR A 16 10.34 -9.06 -0.42
N PRO A 17 10.68 -8.35 0.68
CA PRO A 17 9.99 -8.49 1.95
C PRO A 17 8.49 -8.19 1.79
N SER A 18 7.64 -8.92 2.51
CA SER A 18 6.19 -8.72 2.49
C SER A 18 5.73 -7.54 3.34
N PHE A 19 6.55 -7.12 4.30
CA PHE A 19 6.25 -6.02 5.21
C PHE A 19 7.19 -4.83 4.97
N PRO A 20 6.66 -3.59 4.91
CA PRO A 20 5.24 -3.23 4.70
C PRO A 20 4.80 -3.48 3.25
N SER A 21 3.49 -3.44 2.96
CA SER A 21 3.02 -3.65 1.58
C SER A 21 3.41 -2.48 0.67
N GLY A 22 4.33 -2.72 -0.27
CA GLY A 22 4.78 -1.69 -1.23
C GLY A 22 3.67 -1.15 -2.14
N HIS A 23 2.76 -2.02 -2.62
CA HIS A 23 1.62 -1.60 -3.44
C HIS A 23 0.66 -0.67 -2.67
N THR A 24 0.36 -1.01 -1.42
CA THR A 24 -0.50 -0.17 -0.58
C THR A 24 0.21 1.13 -0.21
N THR A 25 1.51 1.08 0.08
CA THR A 25 2.33 2.28 0.36
C THR A 25 2.34 3.25 -0.82
N ALA A 26 2.59 2.75 -2.04
CA ALA A 26 2.61 3.58 -3.24
C ALA A 26 1.24 4.20 -3.56
N ALA A 27 0.16 3.42 -3.41
CA ALA A 27 -1.19 3.92 -3.62
C ALA A 27 -1.54 5.07 -2.66
N PHE A 28 -1.30 4.90 -1.36
CA PHE A 28 -1.61 5.94 -0.37
C PHE A 28 -0.67 7.15 -0.48
N ALA A 29 0.61 6.95 -0.83
CA ALA A 29 1.53 8.07 -1.09
C ALA A 29 1.08 8.94 -2.28
N MET A 30 0.49 8.33 -3.31
CA MET A 30 -0.02 9.05 -4.48
C MET A 30 -1.36 9.73 -4.21
N LEU A 31 -2.29 9.05 -3.53
CA LEU A 31 -3.67 9.53 -3.34
C LEU A 31 -3.79 10.58 -2.22
N THR A 32 -2.98 10.48 -1.16
CA THR A 32 -3.06 11.37 0.01
C THR A 32 -2.88 12.85 -0.32
N PRO A 33 -1.90 13.28 -1.14
CA PRO A 33 -1.76 14.68 -1.52
C PRO A 33 -3.01 15.26 -2.20
N TRP A 34 -3.66 14.48 -3.08
CA TRP A 34 -4.90 14.90 -3.74
C TRP A 34 -6.07 15.03 -2.77
N MET A 35 -6.18 14.09 -1.81
CA MET A 35 -7.20 14.14 -0.77
C MET A 35 -7.02 15.35 0.16
N ILE A 36 -5.78 15.75 0.43
CA ILE A 36 -5.46 16.95 1.22
C ILE A 36 -5.76 18.22 0.41
N ALA A 37 -5.33 18.27 -0.86
CA ALA A 37 -5.51 19.43 -1.72
C ALA A 37 -6.99 19.70 -2.07
N SER A 38 -7.79 18.63 -2.21
CA SER A 38 -9.23 18.74 -2.45
C SER A 38 -9.99 17.65 -1.68
N PRO A 39 -10.50 17.95 -0.47
CA PRO A 39 -11.27 17.01 0.34
C PRO A 39 -12.51 16.45 -0.36
N ALA A 40 -13.04 17.16 -1.37
CA ALA A 40 -14.15 16.68 -2.21
C ALA A 40 -13.82 15.39 -2.98
N LEU A 41 -12.53 15.09 -3.20
CA LEU A 41 -12.09 13.87 -3.87
C LEU A 41 -12.00 12.65 -2.94
N ILE A 42 -12.05 12.82 -1.62
CA ILE A 42 -11.97 11.73 -0.63
C ILE A 42 -12.98 10.59 -0.92
N PRO A 43 -14.29 10.84 -1.15
CA PRO A 43 -15.25 9.76 -1.40
C PRO A 43 -14.95 8.97 -2.68
N LEU A 44 -14.14 9.51 -3.60
CA LEU A 44 -13.70 8.81 -4.82
C LEU A 44 -12.36 8.09 -4.62
N LEU A 45 -11.37 8.78 -4.05
CA LEU A 45 -9.99 8.28 -3.98
C LEU A 45 -9.79 7.28 -2.84
N LEU A 46 -10.48 7.47 -1.71
CA LEU A 46 -10.34 6.58 -0.55
C LEU A 46 -10.81 5.15 -0.87
N PRO A 47 -11.97 4.91 -1.53
CA PRO A 47 -12.35 3.57 -1.97
C PRO A 47 -11.36 2.95 -2.97
N ILE A 48 -10.74 3.74 -3.84
CA ILE A 48 -9.72 3.25 -4.78
C ILE A 48 -8.49 2.74 -4.01
N GLY A 49 -7.96 3.54 -3.08
CA GLY A 49 -6.84 3.14 -2.22
C GLY A 49 -7.17 1.91 -1.37
N ALA A 50 -8.37 1.88 -0.77
CA ALA A 50 -8.88 0.73 -0.02
C ALA A 50 -9.02 -0.52 -0.91
N GLY A 51 -9.49 -0.37 -2.16
CA GLY A 51 -9.57 -1.46 -3.14
C GLY A 51 -8.20 -2.05 -3.46
N VAL A 52 -7.17 -1.22 -3.61
CA VAL A 52 -5.79 -1.69 -3.77
C VAL A 52 -5.36 -2.49 -2.54
N ALA A 53 -5.56 -1.97 -1.32
CA ALA A 53 -5.20 -2.68 -0.09
C ALA A 53 -5.95 -4.02 0.07
N LEU A 54 -7.25 -4.03 -0.19
CA LEU A 54 -8.10 -5.22 -0.13
C LEU A 54 -7.67 -6.28 -1.15
N SER A 55 -7.31 -5.89 -2.38
CA SER A 55 -6.82 -6.84 -3.39
C SER A 55 -5.61 -7.64 -2.89
N ARG A 56 -4.73 -7.01 -2.11
CA ARG A 56 -3.51 -7.66 -1.58
C ARG A 56 -3.80 -8.69 -0.50
N VAL A 57 -4.86 -8.47 0.28
CA VAL A 57 -5.35 -9.43 1.27
C VAL A 57 -6.14 -10.54 0.59
N TYR A 58 -7.03 -10.19 -0.34
CA TYR A 58 -7.91 -11.13 -1.05
C TYR A 58 -7.14 -12.22 -1.79
N PHE A 59 -6.09 -11.86 -2.54
CA PHE A 59 -5.22 -12.82 -3.22
C PHE A 59 -4.20 -13.52 -2.29
N GLY A 60 -4.23 -13.24 -0.98
CA GLY A 60 -3.30 -13.82 0.00
C GLY A 60 -1.83 -13.42 -0.24
N LEU A 61 -1.62 -12.24 -0.83
CA LEU A 61 -0.30 -11.70 -1.11
C LEU A 61 0.32 -11.08 0.14
N HIS A 62 -0.49 -10.42 0.97
CA HIS A 62 -0.08 -9.73 2.19
C HIS A 62 -1.04 -10.03 3.34
N TYR A 63 -0.53 -9.94 4.57
CA TYR A 63 -1.41 -9.93 5.75
C TYR A 63 -2.16 -8.59 5.85
N PRO A 64 -3.33 -8.55 6.49
CA PRO A 64 -4.03 -7.28 6.78
C PRO A 64 -3.14 -6.27 7.52
N SER A 65 -2.24 -6.73 8.39
CA SER A 65 -1.26 -5.87 9.08
C SER A 65 -0.28 -5.21 8.11
N ASP A 66 0.18 -5.92 7.08
CA ASP A 66 1.13 -5.40 6.10
C ASP A 66 0.51 -4.27 5.25
N THR A 67 -0.80 -4.40 4.95
CA THR A 67 -1.52 -3.38 4.19
C THR A 67 -1.83 -2.17 5.05
N VAL A 68 -2.25 -2.35 6.32
CA VAL A 68 -2.44 -1.25 7.27
C VAL A 68 -1.13 -0.46 7.49
N ALA A 69 -0.02 -1.15 7.70
CA ALA A 69 1.29 -0.51 7.81
C ALA A 69 1.66 0.27 6.55
N GLY A 70 1.35 -0.28 5.37
CA GLY A 70 1.55 0.42 4.10
C GLY A 70 0.67 1.66 3.93
N MET A 71 -0.60 1.62 4.37
CA MET A 71 -1.49 2.78 4.36
C MET A 71 -0.93 3.91 5.22
N LEU A 72 -0.54 3.59 6.45
CA LEU A 72 0.03 4.56 7.39
C LEU A 72 1.34 5.15 6.85
N LEU A 73 2.23 4.30 6.34
CA LEU A 73 3.52 4.73 5.81
C LEU A 73 3.36 5.65 4.60
N GLY A 74 2.52 5.29 3.63
CA GLY A 74 2.27 6.09 2.43
C GLY A 74 1.60 7.43 2.73
N SER A 75 0.61 7.45 3.63
CA SER A 75 -0.03 8.70 4.04
C SER A 75 0.92 9.60 4.83
N ALA A 76 1.74 9.02 5.74
CA ALA A 76 2.71 9.77 6.52
C ALA A 76 3.79 10.40 5.63
N THR A 77 4.32 9.67 4.63
CA THR A 77 5.31 10.23 3.70
C THR A 77 4.71 11.36 2.86
N ALA A 78 3.48 11.21 2.36
CA ALA A 78 2.78 12.27 1.65
C ALA A 78 2.59 13.53 2.50
N LEU A 79 2.21 13.38 3.76
CA LEU A 79 2.07 14.49 4.71
C LEU A 79 3.41 15.17 4.98
N LEU A 80 4.47 14.40 5.25
CA LEU A 80 5.81 14.93 5.50
C LEU A 80 6.34 15.72 4.31
N VAL A 81 6.17 15.19 3.10
CA VAL A 81 6.56 15.89 1.87
C VAL A 81 5.70 17.14 1.65
N GLY A 82 4.40 17.06 1.90
CA GLY A 82 3.51 18.21 1.82
C GLY A 82 3.90 19.35 2.76
N VAL A 83 4.28 19.02 4.01
CA VAL A 83 4.80 20.00 4.99
C VAL A 83 6.15 20.56 4.57
N TRP A 84 7.00 19.77 3.92
CA TRP A 84 8.33 20.24 3.49
C TRP A 84 8.27 21.19 2.28
N ILE A 85 7.25 21.06 1.43
CA ILE A 85 7.07 21.88 0.22
C ILE A 85 6.20 23.12 0.48
N ALA A 86 5.39 23.12 1.54
CA ALA A 86 4.55 24.25 1.95
C ALA A 86 5.34 25.36 2.65
#